data_AF-A0ABD5QTW9-F1
#
_entry.id   AF-A0ABD5QTW9-F1
#
_cell.length_a   1.000
_cell.length_b   1.000
_cell.length_c   1.000
_cell.angle_alpha   90.00
_cell.angle_beta   90.00
_cell.angle_gamma   90.00
#
_symmetry.space_group_name_H-M   'P 1'
#
loop_
_entity.id
_entity.type
_entity.pdbx_description
1 polymer ?
#
loop_
_entity_poly.entity_id
_entity_poly.type
_entity_poly.pdbx_seq_one_letter_code
_entity_poly.pdbx_strand_id
1 'polypeptide(L)'
;MSESPPADNDLGDLGPPEYLLYRVAAERHEQDGRETGRTRIHKLCCLTDRLLAQEYGREVGLPKYWYKYGRTISEAHLNSAVTYRPNANHFGGQAYYPANQVSESDFDHLAEDLKDDIYNAVQSVVTEHGDKTAEELEEYQYQNFAPDDFVIAYADLRWYLNTVSQDEDQHRLSQFVAPDEKTRIEELLDEMLANFDEERYSEIHNIYLDWDDTVRLLVDIGRSPRELHDFTEAFIEGTARIILRFEEHSNIGSEALEDWREEKEKVRRDLQSRVAQKRKGALSERQSTSALDSVGDSYNTAISEELDDL
;
A
#
# COMPACT_ATOMS: atom_id res chain seq x y z
N MET A 1 11.50 27.17 9.73
CA MET A 1 11.92 27.02 11.14
C MET A 1 12.72 25.74 11.21
N SER A 2 13.93 25.82 11.78
CA SER A 2 14.90 24.73 11.80
C SER A 2 14.36 23.55 12.61
N GLU A 3 14.15 22.42 11.94
CA GLU A 3 13.98 21.15 12.63
C GLU A 3 15.36 20.68 13.11
N SER A 4 15.42 20.37 14.39
CA SER A 4 16.59 19.83 15.08
C SER A 4 17.13 18.59 14.35
N PRO A 5 18.45 18.35 14.34
CA PRO A 5 18.99 17.06 13.89
C PRO A 5 18.40 15.95 14.77
N PRO A 6 18.10 14.75 14.23
CA PRO A 6 17.71 13.62 15.06
C PRO A 6 18.85 13.27 16.02
N ALA A 7 18.46 12.65 17.14
CA ALA A 7 19.30 12.21 18.25
C ALA A 7 20.63 11.57 17.82
N ASP A 8 21.66 11.66 18.68
CA ASP A 8 22.99 11.05 18.57
C ASP A 8 23.00 9.72 17.80
N ASN A 9 23.10 9.80 16.48
CA ASN A 9 23.32 8.66 15.61
C ASN A 9 24.83 8.51 15.51
N ASP A 10 25.42 7.68 16.37
CA ASP A 10 26.83 7.36 16.30
C ASP A 10 27.12 6.73 14.93
N LEU A 11 28.03 7.35 14.16
CA LEU A 11 28.49 6.80 12.88
C LEU A 11 29.26 5.47 13.09
N GLY A 12 29.63 5.14 14.33
CA GLY A 12 30.22 3.86 14.70
C GLY A 12 29.26 2.66 14.66
N ASP A 13 27.96 2.85 14.49
CA ASP A 13 26.94 1.78 14.47
C ASP A 13 26.33 1.56 13.07
N LEU A 14 27.05 1.94 12.00
CA LEU A 14 26.58 1.73 10.63
C LEU A 14 26.81 0.28 10.19
N GLY A 15 25.72 -0.45 9.90
CA GLY A 15 25.77 -1.84 9.48
C GLY A 15 25.58 -2.05 7.97
N PRO A 16 25.51 -3.31 7.54
CA PRO A 16 25.16 -3.67 6.16
C PRO A 16 23.81 -3.10 5.67
N PRO A 17 22.72 -3.02 6.48
CA PRO A 17 21.47 -2.38 6.06
C PRO A 17 21.64 -0.90 5.73
N GLU A 18 22.38 -0.17 6.56
CA GLU A 18 22.73 1.23 6.37
C GLU A 18 23.57 1.43 5.11
N TYR A 19 24.52 0.53 4.86
CA TYR A 19 25.34 0.57 3.65
C TYR A 19 24.50 0.36 2.40
N LEU A 20 23.59 -0.62 2.40
CA LEU A 20 22.67 -0.85 1.29
C LEU A 20 21.82 0.39 1.00
N LEU A 21 21.21 0.99 2.03
CA LEU A 21 20.41 2.21 1.88
C LEU A 21 21.25 3.37 1.34
N TYR A 22 22.45 3.58 1.87
CA TYR A 22 23.40 4.58 1.41
C TYR A 22 23.75 4.39 -0.07
N ARG A 23 24.13 3.17 -0.48
CA ARG A 23 24.51 2.85 -1.86
C ARG A 23 23.34 3.01 -2.84
N VAL A 24 22.13 2.58 -2.48
CA VAL A 24 20.94 2.80 -3.32
C VAL A 24 20.67 4.29 -3.52
N ALA A 25 20.76 5.10 -2.45
CA ALA A 25 20.58 6.54 -2.55
C ALA A 25 21.69 7.22 -3.38
N ALA A 26 22.93 6.81 -3.21
CA ALA A 26 24.09 7.31 -3.96
C ALA A 26 23.98 6.99 -5.45
N GLU A 27 23.74 5.72 -5.82
CA GLU A 27 23.63 5.30 -7.22
C GLU A 27 22.49 6.02 -7.95
N ARG A 28 21.34 6.20 -7.28
CA ARG A 28 20.22 6.98 -7.82
C ARG A 28 20.54 8.46 -8.00
N HIS A 29 21.31 9.03 -7.08
CA HIS A 29 21.78 10.41 -7.19
C HIS A 29 22.76 10.58 -8.35
N GLU A 30 23.67 9.61 -8.56
CA GLU A 30 24.66 9.62 -9.64
C GLU A 30 24.02 9.48 -11.04
N GLN A 31 23.00 8.62 -11.19
CA GLN A 31 22.33 8.42 -12.48
C GLN A 31 21.56 9.65 -12.97
N ASP A 32 20.71 10.23 -12.12
CA ASP A 32 19.72 11.22 -12.58
C ASP A 32 19.93 12.61 -11.99
N GLY A 33 20.76 12.76 -10.94
CA GLY A 33 20.90 14.00 -10.17
C GLY A 33 19.61 14.49 -9.51
N ARG A 34 18.55 13.65 -9.52
CA ARG A 34 17.19 13.99 -9.10
C ARG A 34 16.88 13.46 -7.71
N GLU A 35 15.93 14.13 -7.06
CA GLU A 35 15.37 13.66 -5.79
C GLU A 35 14.68 12.32 -6.01
N THR A 36 14.97 11.32 -5.17
CA THR A 36 14.24 10.06 -5.17
C THR A 36 13.28 10.03 -3.98
N GLY A 37 11.99 9.77 -4.24
CA GLY A 37 10.99 9.71 -3.18
C GLY A 37 11.15 8.49 -2.27
N ARG A 38 10.75 8.65 -1.00
CA ARG A 38 10.78 7.62 0.05
C ARG A 38 10.34 6.23 -0.43
N THR A 39 9.13 6.13 -1.01
CA THR A 39 8.58 4.85 -1.47
C THR A 39 9.51 4.19 -2.48
N ARG A 40 9.99 4.94 -3.49
CA ARG A 40 10.88 4.40 -4.53
C ARG A 40 12.18 3.86 -3.92
N ILE A 41 12.82 4.61 -3.02
CA ILE A 41 14.03 4.13 -2.32
C ILE A 41 13.75 2.84 -1.56
N HIS A 42 12.65 2.77 -0.82
CA HIS A 42 12.30 1.57 -0.05
C HIS A 42 12.13 0.36 -0.95
N LYS A 43 11.43 0.54 -2.08
CA LYS A 43 11.22 -0.53 -3.07
C LYS A 43 12.54 -1.01 -3.66
N LEU A 44 13.40 -0.10 -4.10
CA LEU A 44 14.71 -0.45 -4.65
C LEU A 44 15.56 -1.20 -3.63
N CYS A 45 15.61 -0.76 -2.37
CA CYS A 45 16.34 -1.48 -1.34
C CYS A 45 15.81 -2.89 -1.09
N CYS A 46 14.48 -3.07 -1.06
CA CYS A 46 13.88 -4.40 -0.92
C CYS A 46 14.19 -5.32 -2.11
N LEU A 47 14.27 -4.78 -3.33
CA LEU A 47 14.67 -5.53 -4.52
C LEU A 47 16.16 -5.89 -4.47
N THR A 48 17.02 -4.97 -4.05
CA THR A 48 18.46 -5.22 -3.85
C THR A 48 18.70 -6.30 -2.81
N ASP A 49 18.06 -6.21 -1.64
CA ASP A 49 18.18 -7.20 -0.58
C ASP A 49 17.68 -8.59 -1.03
N ARG A 50 16.65 -8.64 -1.88
CA ARG A 50 16.22 -9.90 -2.50
C ARG A 50 17.27 -10.45 -3.48
N LEU A 51 17.82 -9.61 -4.35
CA LEU A 51 18.85 -10.02 -5.31
C LEU A 51 20.10 -10.53 -4.59
N LEU A 52 20.50 -9.86 -3.50
CA LEU A 52 21.59 -10.28 -2.62
C LEU A 52 21.35 -11.68 -2.03
N ALA A 53 20.15 -11.92 -1.50
CA ALA A 53 19.82 -13.23 -0.95
C ALA A 53 19.82 -14.34 -2.03
N GLN A 54 19.36 -14.04 -3.25
CA GLN A 54 19.18 -15.01 -4.32
C GLN A 54 20.46 -15.33 -5.10
N GLU A 55 21.19 -14.32 -5.53
CA GLU A 55 22.34 -14.47 -6.45
C GLU A 55 23.68 -14.50 -5.71
N TYR A 56 23.75 -13.83 -4.55
CA TYR A 56 24.99 -13.69 -3.77
C TYR A 56 24.98 -14.52 -2.47
N GLY A 57 23.83 -15.08 -2.09
CA GLY A 57 23.68 -15.80 -0.81
C GLY A 57 23.94 -14.90 0.41
N ARG A 58 23.66 -13.59 0.28
CA ARG A 58 23.91 -12.59 1.32
C ARG A 58 22.61 -12.14 1.97
N GLU A 59 22.54 -12.24 3.29
CA GLU A 59 21.49 -11.62 4.09
C GLU A 59 22.09 -10.40 4.81
N VAL A 60 21.71 -9.19 4.39
CA VAL A 60 22.27 -7.96 4.97
C VAL A 60 21.55 -7.50 6.22
N GLY A 61 20.48 -8.19 6.65
CA GLY A 61 19.73 -7.82 7.84
C GLY A 61 18.78 -6.63 7.64
N LEU A 62 18.35 -6.35 6.39
CA LEU A 62 17.46 -5.22 6.12
C LEU A 62 16.13 -5.34 6.90
N PRO A 63 15.76 -4.35 7.75
CA PRO A 63 14.51 -4.37 8.49
C PRO A 63 13.35 -4.05 7.56
N LYS A 64 12.56 -5.06 7.19
CA LYS A 64 11.50 -4.94 6.17
C LYS A 64 10.23 -5.65 6.58
N TYR A 65 9.10 -5.19 6.09
CA TYR A 65 7.79 -5.81 6.31
C TYR A 65 6.84 -5.52 5.15
N TRP A 66 5.77 -6.31 5.01
CA TRP A 66 4.71 -6.04 4.04
C TRP A 66 3.73 -4.99 4.56
N TYR A 67 3.44 -3.98 3.75
CA TYR A 67 2.44 -2.93 4.02
C TYR A 67 1.43 -2.83 2.87
N LYS A 68 0.49 -1.88 2.93
CA LYS A 68 -0.57 -1.73 1.91
C LYS A 68 -0.06 -1.45 0.49
N TYR A 69 1.18 -0.98 0.36
CA TYR A 69 1.81 -0.69 -0.92
C TYR A 69 2.85 -1.74 -1.28
N GLY A 70 2.82 -2.93 -0.66
CA GLY A 70 3.84 -3.97 -0.80
C GLY A 70 4.95 -3.86 0.24
N ARG A 71 6.08 -4.53 -0.02
CA ARG A 71 7.20 -4.60 0.94
C ARG A 71 7.91 -3.26 1.10
N THR A 72 8.17 -2.87 2.34
CA THR A 72 8.79 -1.58 2.71
C THR A 72 9.79 -1.77 3.84
N ILE A 73 10.66 -0.78 4.05
CA ILE A 73 11.67 -0.77 5.11
C ILE A 73 11.10 -0.13 6.37
N SER A 74 11.50 -0.64 7.54
CA SER A 74 11.28 0.00 8.84
C SER A 74 12.41 0.97 9.16
N GLU A 75 12.22 2.25 8.86
CA GLU A 75 13.21 3.30 9.14
C GLU A 75 13.52 3.48 10.64
N ALA A 76 12.61 3.10 11.53
CA ALA A 76 12.84 3.14 12.97
C ALA A 76 13.97 2.21 13.43
N HIS A 77 14.36 1.26 12.58
CA HIS A 77 15.41 0.28 12.85
C HIS A 77 16.66 0.51 12.00
N LEU A 78 16.73 1.66 11.33
CA LEU A 78 17.91 2.05 10.57
C LEU A 78 18.51 3.32 11.15
N ASN A 79 19.82 3.38 11.16
CA ASN A 79 20.51 4.61 11.50
C ASN A 79 20.19 5.69 10.44
N SER A 80 19.46 6.73 10.83
CA SER A 80 19.00 7.77 9.91
C SER A 80 20.13 8.69 9.42
N ALA A 81 21.33 8.62 10.01
CA ALA A 81 22.47 9.46 9.63
C ALA A 81 22.93 9.23 8.18
N VAL A 82 22.65 8.07 7.57
CA VAL A 82 23.10 7.73 6.21
C VAL A 82 22.33 8.42 5.09
N THR A 83 21.21 9.05 5.41
CA THR A 83 20.36 9.74 4.41
C THR A 83 19.96 11.12 4.88
N TYR A 84 20.04 12.10 3.98
CA TYR A 84 19.40 13.40 4.16
C TYR A 84 17.97 13.35 3.60
N ARG A 85 16.98 13.70 4.42
CA ARG A 85 15.55 13.51 4.13
C ARG A 85 14.72 14.81 4.18
N PRO A 86 14.91 15.77 3.25
CA PRO A 86 14.07 16.96 3.20
C PRO A 86 12.66 16.61 2.70
N ASN A 87 11.71 17.52 2.92
CA ASN A 87 10.42 17.45 2.25
C ASN A 87 10.65 17.53 0.73
N ALA A 88 10.02 16.64 -0.02
CA ALA A 88 10.17 16.58 -1.46
C ALA A 88 9.55 17.82 -2.14
N ASN A 89 10.20 18.33 -3.17
CA ASN A 89 9.77 19.57 -3.85
C ASN A 89 8.62 19.34 -4.85
N HIS A 90 8.47 18.11 -5.35
CA HIS A 90 7.60 17.79 -6.49
C HIS A 90 6.53 16.73 -6.22
N PHE A 91 6.49 16.16 -5.01
CA PHE A 91 5.52 15.14 -4.62
C PHE A 91 5.31 15.17 -3.09
N GLY A 92 4.18 14.63 -2.62
CA GLY A 92 3.96 14.49 -1.17
C GLY A 92 4.96 13.52 -0.55
N GLY A 93 5.59 13.92 0.56
CA GLY A 93 6.50 13.06 1.34
C GLY A 93 7.94 13.57 1.42
N GLN A 94 8.88 12.65 1.64
CA GLN A 94 10.31 12.93 1.81
C GLN A 94 11.10 12.55 0.56
N ALA A 95 12.05 13.41 0.20
CA ALA A 95 13.11 13.09 -0.75
C ALA A 95 14.28 12.44 -0.01
N TYR A 96 14.98 11.52 -0.66
CA TYR A 96 16.11 10.81 -0.10
C TYR A 96 17.38 11.13 -0.88
N TYR A 97 18.41 11.54 -0.15
CA TYR A 97 19.74 11.78 -0.66
C TYR A 97 20.77 11.06 0.19
N PRO A 98 21.93 10.68 -0.36
CA PRO A 98 23.08 10.34 0.47
C PRO A 98 23.39 11.51 1.40
N ALA A 99 23.60 11.23 2.67
CA ALA A 99 23.94 12.27 3.63
C ALA A 99 25.38 12.79 3.38
N ASN A 100 25.57 14.10 3.33
CA ASN A 100 26.89 14.70 3.10
C ASN A 100 27.91 14.35 4.20
N GLN A 101 27.44 14.01 5.40
CA GLN A 101 28.28 13.60 6.52
C GLN A 101 28.67 12.11 6.51
N VAL A 102 28.18 11.32 5.55
CA VAL A 102 28.48 9.90 5.41
C VAL A 102 29.16 9.64 4.07
N SER A 103 30.20 8.83 4.12
CA SER A 103 31.08 8.48 3.02
C SER A 103 31.34 6.97 3.02
N GLU A 104 31.89 6.45 1.92
CA GLU A 104 32.31 5.04 1.83
C GLU A 104 33.24 4.61 2.98
N SER A 105 34.10 5.51 3.47
CA SER A 105 35.03 5.19 4.56
C SER A 105 34.37 4.95 5.91
N ASP A 106 33.14 5.44 6.10
CA ASP A 106 32.36 5.17 7.32
C ASP A 106 31.88 3.69 7.37
N PHE A 107 32.13 2.92 6.32
CA PHE A 107 31.83 1.50 6.20
C PHE A 107 33.08 0.62 6.04
N ASP A 108 34.29 1.14 6.26
CA ASP A 108 35.56 0.39 6.12
C ASP A 108 35.73 -0.75 7.13
N HIS A 109 34.90 -0.79 8.18
CA HIS A 109 34.83 -1.93 9.11
C HIS A 109 34.02 -3.11 8.57
N LEU A 110 33.22 -2.91 7.51
CA LEU A 110 32.53 -4.00 6.82
C LEU A 110 33.52 -4.76 5.95
N ALA A 111 33.24 -6.04 5.70
CA ALA A 111 34.07 -6.86 4.83
C ALA A 111 33.95 -6.37 3.37
N GLU A 112 35.09 -6.25 2.68
CA GLU A 112 35.12 -5.73 1.30
C GLU A 112 34.32 -6.60 0.32
N ASP A 113 34.32 -7.92 0.50
CA ASP A 113 33.50 -8.84 -0.31
C ASP A 113 32.00 -8.59 -0.14
N LEU A 114 31.55 -8.26 1.08
CA LEU A 114 30.17 -7.86 1.33
C LEU A 114 29.84 -6.52 0.66
N LYS A 115 30.76 -5.55 0.72
CA LYS A 115 30.56 -4.23 0.09
C LYS A 115 30.47 -4.37 -1.43
N ASP A 116 31.34 -5.18 -2.03
CA ASP A 116 31.35 -5.48 -3.47
C ASP A 116 30.04 -6.16 -3.90
N ASP A 117 29.56 -7.16 -3.14
CA ASP A 117 28.29 -7.84 -3.43
C ASP A 117 27.11 -6.83 -3.40
N ILE A 118 27.06 -5.99 -2.36
CA ILE A 118 26.03 -4.92 -2.23
C ILE A 118 26.12 -3.95 -3.41
N TYR A 119 27.33 -3.49 -3.75
CA TYR A 119 27.55 -2.58 -4.87
C TYR A 119 27.00 -3.16 -6.18
N ASN A 120 27.39 -4.40 -6.52
CA ASN A 120 26.98 -5.06 -7.76
C ASN A 120 25.46 -5.31 -7.82
N ALA A 121 24.85 -5.69 -6.69
CA ALA A 121 23.42 -5.86 -6.60
C ALA A 121 22.66 -4.54 -6.76
N VAL A 122 23.15 -3.46 -6.12
CA VAL A 122 22.58 -2.12 -6.26
C VAL A 122 22.64 -1.66 -7.71
N GLN A 123 23.80 -1.78 -8.37
CA GLN A 123 23.93 -1.38 -9.77
C GLN A 123 22.96 -2.13 -10.68
N SER A 124 22.81 -3.44 -10.47
CA SER A 124 21.89 -4.27 -11.25
C SER A 124 20.43 -3.82 -11.08
N VAL A 125 19.98 -3.68 -9.83
CA VAL A 125 18.61 -3.27 -9.51
C VAL A 125 18.31 -1.86 -9.98
N VAL A 126 19.24 -0.92 -9.77
CA VAL A 126 19.06 0.47 -10.17
C VAL A 126 19.09 0.62 -11.69
N THR A 127 19.91 -0.17 -12.40
CA THR A 127 19.89 -0.20 -13.88
C THR A 127 18.56 -0.76 -14.42
N GLU A 128 18.02 -1.81 -13.79
CA GLU A 128 16.79 -2.46 -14.28
C GLU A 128 15.50 -1.71 -13.89
N HIS A 129 15.50 -1.08 -12.72
CA HIS A 129 14.28 -0.57 -12.10
C HIS A 129 14.35 0.91 -11.70
N GLY A 130 15.50 1.57 -11.87
CA GLY A 130 15.72 2.96 -11.46
C GLY A 130 14.79 3.95 -12.16
N ASP A 131 14.41 3.71 -13.40
CA ASP A 131 13.52 4.58 -14.17
C ASP A 131 12.04 4.41 -13.82
N LYS A 132 11.66 3.32 -13.13
CA LYS A 132 10.28 3.05 -12.74
C LYS A 132 9.79 4.05 -11.69
N THR A 133 8.54 4.47 -11.83
CA THR A 133 7.79 5.25 -10.83
C THR A 133 7.52 4.43 -9.56
N ALA A 134 7.03 5.08 -8.50
CA ALA A 134 6.64 4.38 -7.28
C ALA A 134 5.55 3.34 -7.57
N GLU A 135 4.55 3.71 -8.38
CA GLU A 135 3.41 2.87 -8.74
C GLU A 135 3.85 1.65 -9.56
N GLU A 136 4.72 1.82 -10.56
CA GLU A 136 5.27 0.69 -11.34
C GLU A 136 6.12 -0.26 -10.47
N LEU A 137 6.82 0.26 -9.45
CA LEU A 137 7.56 -0.56 -8.49
C LEU A 137 6.63 -1.29 -7.51
N GLU A 138 5.54 -0.65 -7.09
CA GLU A 138 4.49 -1.31 -6.30
C GLU A 138 3.87 -2.46 -7.08
N GLU A 139 3.42 -2.21 -8.31
CA GLU A 139 2.85 -3.21 -9.21
C GLU A 139 3.80 -4.39 -9.42
N TYR A 140 5.07 -4.10 -9.71
CA TYR A 140 6.09 -5.13 -9.85
C TYR A 140 6.23 -6.00 -8.59
N GLN A 141 6.20 -5.40 -7.39
CA GLN A 141 6.28 -6.17 -6.15
C GLN A 141 5.06 -7.05 -5.90
N TYR A 142 3.86 -6.56 -6.22
CA TYR A 142 2.64 -7.34 -6.08
C TYR A 142 2.62 -8.53 -7.03
N GLN A 143 2.93 -8.32 -8.31
CA GLN A 143 2.90 -9.37 -9.33
C GLN A 143 3.96 -10.46 -9.13
N ASN A 144 5.10 -10.12 -8.55
CA ASN A 144 6.23 -11.06 -8.45
C ASN A 144 6.46 -11.59 -7.03
N PHE A 145 6.07 -10.83 -6.00
CA PHE A 145 6.50 -11.06 -4.63
C PHE A 145 5.39 -10.90 -3.59
N ALA A 146 4.12 -10.86 -3.99
CA ALA A 146 3.01 -10.93 -3.06
C ALA A 146 3.11 -12.20 -2.18
N PRO A 147 2.75 -12.11 -0.88
CA PRO A 147 2.75 -13.25 0.03
C PRO A 147 1.82 -14.40 -0.39
N ASP A 148 0.70 -14.09 -1.06
CA ASP A 148 -0.28 -15.07 -1.55
C ASP A 148 -1.22 -14.44 -2.60
N ASP A 149 -2.11 -15.27 -3.13
CA ASP A 149 -3.06 -14.91 -4.18
C ASP A 149 -4.17 -13.95 -3.68
N PHE A 150 -4.50 -13.97 -2.38
CA PHE A 150 -5.43 -12.98 -1.80
C PHE A 150 -4.82 -11.58 -1.87
N VAL A 151 -3.52 -11.47 -1.61
CA VAL A 151 -2.79 -10.21 -1.71
C VAL A 151 -2.79 -9.66 -3.14
N ILE A 152 -2.64 -10.54 -4.13
CA ILE A 152 -2.71 -10.18 -5.55
C ILE A 152 -4.12 -9.69 -5.91
N ALA A 153 -5.14 -10.48 -5.57
CA ALA A 153 -6.54 -10.16 -5.89
C ALA A 153 -6.99 -8.81 -5.31
N TYR A 154 -6.57 -8.47 -4.08
CA TYR A 154 -6.89 -7.14 -3.54
C TYR A 154 -6.18 -6.01 -4.29
N ALA A 155 -4.95 -6.25 -4.78
CA ALA A 155 -4.19 -5.24 -5.51
C ALA A 155 -4.86 -4.95 -6.87
N ASP A 156 -5.37 -5.98 -7.53
CA ASP A 156 -6.13 -5.86 -8.78
C ASP A 156 -7.41 -5.03 -8.58
N LEU A 157 -8.17 -5.31 -7.50
CA LEU A 157 -9.32 -4.48 -7.13
C LEU A 157 -8.91 -3.02 -6.87
N ARG A 158 -7.86 -2.81 -6.08
CA ARG A 158 -7.35 -1.47 -5.73
C ARG A 158 -6.98 -0.68 -6.99
N TRP A 159 -6.20 -1.27 -7.90
CA TRP A 159 -5.77 -0.59 -9.11
C TRP A 159 -6.93 -0.29 -10.05
N TYR A 160 -7.86 -1.24 -10.22
CA TYR A 160 -9.06 -1.01 -11.01
C TYR A 160 -9.83 0.19 -10.49
N LEU A 161 -10.13 0.22 -9.19
CA LEU A 161 -10.84 1.32 -8.53
C LEU A 161 -10.09 2.65 -8.64
N ASN A 162 -8.75 2.64 -8.53
CA ASN A 162 -7.94 3.83 -8.72
C ASN A 162 -8.06 4.35 -10.17
N THR A 163 -7.89 3.49 -11.16
CA THR A 163 -8.00 3.84 -12.58
C THR A 163 -9.36 4.45 -12.90
N VAL A 164 -10.46 3.78 -12.53
CA VAL A 164 -11.80 4.31 -12.80
C VAL A 164 -12.14 5.56 -11.97
N SER A 165 -11.45 5.79 -10.85
CA SER A 165 -11.61 7.02 -10.06
C SER A 165 -10.89 8.23 -10.65
N GLN A 166 -9.86 8.02 -11.47
CA GLN A 166 -9.04 9.07 -12.07
C GLN A 166 -9.52 9.47 -13.48
N ASP A 167 -10.34 8.65 -14.13
CA ASP A 167 -10.93 8.91 -15.46
C ASP A 167 -12.07 9.95 -15.39
N GLU A 168 -11.77 11.13 -14.81
CA GLU A 168 -12.68 12.29 -14.69
C GLU A 168 -12.92 12.99 -16.05
N ASP A 169 -12.25 12.58 -17.13
CA ASP A 169 -12.28 13.23 -18.46
C ASP A 169 -13.40 12.73 -19.40
N GLN A 170 -14.30 11.85 -18.96
CA GLN A 170 -15.55 11.60 -19.68
C GLN A 170 -16.73 12.29 -18.99
N HIS A 171 -17.45 13.10 -19.77
CA HIS A 171 -18.66 13.89 -19.46
C HIS A 171 -19.87 13.10 -18.86
N ARG A 172 -19.66 12.24 -17.88
CA ARG A 172 -20.69 11.49 -17.16
C ARG A 172 -20.97 12.17 -15.83
N LEU A 173 -22.24 12.23 -15.43
CA LEU A 173 -22.65 12.68 -14.11
C LEU A 173 -21.93 11.82 -13.05
N SER A 174 -20.85 12.36 -12.49
CA SER A 174 -19.76 11.70 -11.76
C SER A 174 -20.11 11.21 -10.35
N GLN A 175 -21.34 10.72 -10.16
CA GLN A 175 -21.87 10.35 -8.86
C GLN A 175 -22.17 8.85 -8.73
N PHE A 176 -22.17 8.09 -9.83
CA PHE A 176 -22.58 6.68 -9.82
C PHE A 176 -21.67 5.77 -10.65
N VAL A 177 -21.47 4.54 -10.17
CA VAL A 177 -20.81 3.43 -10.90
C VAL A 177 -21.68 3.00 -12.08
N ALA A 178 -21.05 2.85 -13.25
CA ALA A 178 -21.73 2.38 -14.46
C ALA A 178 -22.02 0.86 -14.38
N PRO A 179 -23.02 0.33 -15.12
CA PRO A 179 -23.39 -1.10 -15.04
C PRO A 179 -22.25 -2.07 -15.41
N ASP A 180 -21.42 -1.72 -16.38
CA ASP A 180 -20.23 -2.47 -16.79
C ASP A 180 -19.14 -2.43 -15.72
N GLU A 181 -18.91 -1.26 -15.11
CA GLU A 181 -18.00 -1.10 -13.99
C GLU A 181 -18.46 -1.91 -12.77
N LYS A 182 -19.76 -1.93 -12.49
CA LYS A 182 -20.37 -2.74 -11.42
C LYS A 182 -20.04 -4.22 -11.61
N THR A 183 -20.31 -4.78 -12.79
CA THR A 183 -20.01 -6.19 -13.07
C THR A 183 -18.53 -6.48 -12.87
N ARG A 184 -17.64 -5.59 -13.32
CA ARG A 184 -16.20 -5.79 -13.14
C ARG A 184 -15.76 -5.75 -11.67
N ILE A 185 -16.33 -4.85 -10.86
CA ILE A 185 -16.05 -4.79 -9.42
C ILE A 185 -16.53 -6.05 -8.72
N GLU A 186 -17.73 -6.56 -9.06
CA GLU A 186 -18.27 -7.80 -8.50
C GLU A 186 -17.38 -9.01 -8.82
N GLU A 187 -16.88 -9.11 -10.06
CA GLU A 187 -15.92 -10.16 -10.45
C GLU A 187 -14.62 -10.10 -9.62
N LEU A 188 -14.06 -8.91 -9.40
CA LEU A 188 -12.85 -8.73 -8.62
C LEU A 188 -13.07 -9.05 -7.13
N LEU A 189 -14.25 -8.76 -6.60
CA LEU A 189 -14.63 -9.15 -5.23
C LEU A 189 -14.80 -10.67 -5.11
N ASP A 190 -15.39 -11.32 -6.12
CA ASP A 190 -15.50 -12.79 -6.17
C ASP A 190 -14.12 -13.45 -6.22
N GLU A 191 -13.17 -12.88 -6.97
CA GLU A 191 -11.78 -13.34 -7.04
C GLU A 191 -11.07 -13.17 -5.69
N MET A 192 -11.24 -12.03 -5.02
CA MET A 192 -10.72 -11.84 -3.67
C MET A 192 -11.29 -12.87 -2.68
N LEU A 193 -12.59 -13.14 -2.73
CA LEU A 193 -13.24 -14.12 -1.84
C LEU A 193 -12.75 -15.54 -2.11
N ALA A 194 -12.57 -15.91 -3.37
CA ALA A 194 -12.08 -17.24 -3.75
C ALA A 194 -10.67 -17.52 -3.23
N ASN A 195 -9.83 -16.48 -3.10
CA ASN A 195 -8.46 -16.59 -2.62
C ASN A 195 -8.31 -16.35 -1.11
N PHE A 196 -9.38 -15.99 -0.39
CA PHE A 196 -9.31 -15.70 1.04
C PHE A 196 -9.03 -16.97 1.87
N ASP A 197 -7.83 -17.06 2.44
CA ASP A 197 -7.46 -18.12 3.37
C ASP A 197 -8.02 -17.84 4.78
N GLU A 198 -9.10 -18.53 5.15
CA GLU A 198 -9.76 -18.37 6.46
C GLU A 198 -8.86 -18.68 7.66
N GLU A 199 -7.87 -19.56 7.52
CA GLU A 199 -6.95 -19.92 8.60
C GLU A 199 -5.94 -18.79 8.81
N ARG A 200 -5.26 -18.40 7.73
CA ARG A 200 -4.27 -17.31 7.73
C ARG A 200 -4.90 -15.98 8.15
N TYR A 201 -6.09 -15.67 7.63
CA TYR A 201 -6.78 -14.40 7.86
C TYR A 201 -7.87 -14.43 8.93
N SER A 202 -7.84 -15.44 9.81
CA SER A 202 -8.86 -15.68 10.84
C SER A 202 -9.16 -14.46 11.73
N GLU A 203 -8.15 -13.64 12.06
CA GLU A 203 -8.33 -12.47 12.92
C GLU A 203 -9.21 -11.37 12.32
N ILE A 204 -9.23 -11.27 10.99
CA ILE A 204 -10.01 -10.30 10.23
C ILE A 204 -11.19 -10.93 9.50
N HIS A 205 -11.37 -12.25 9.51
CA HIS A 205 -12.39 -12.94 8.72
C HIS A 205 -13.79 -12.29 8.80
N ASN A 206 -14.31 -12.05 10.01
CA ASN A 206 -15.62 -11.38 10.17
C ASN A 206 -15.62 -9.95 9.62
N ILE A 207 -14.52 -9.22 9.79
CA ILE A 207 -14.38 -7.84 9.28
C ILE A 207 -14.34 -7.86 7.75
N TYR A 208 -13.66 -8.84 7.15
CA TYR A 208 -13.60 -9.05 5.72
C TYR A 208 -14.98 -9.33 5.13
N LEU A 209 -15.75 -10.26 5.70
CA LEU A 209 -17.12 -10.54 5.23
C LEU A 209 -18.03 -9.30 5.34
N ASP A 210 -17.97 -8.58 6.48
CA ASP A 210 -18.72 -7.34 6.64
C ASP A 210 -18.27 -6.26 5.64
N TRP A 211 -16.98 -6.21 5.31
CA TRP A 211 -16.43 -5.28 4.35
C TRP A 211 -16.87 -5.64 2.92
N ASP A 212 -16.76 -6.90 2.49
CA ASP A 212 -17.18 -7.38 1.16
C ASP A 212 -18.67 -7.08 0.92
N ASP A 213 -19.53 -7.48 1.87
CA ASP A 213 -20.96 -7.16 1.89
C ASP A 213 -21.21 -5.65 1.72
N THR A 214 -20.40 -4.84 2.41
CA THR A 214 -20.54 -3.39 2.39
C THR A 214 -20.07 -2.81 1.05
N VAL A 215 -18.99 -3.29 0.46
CA VAL A 215 -18.54 -2.86 -0.88
C VAL A 215 -19.61 -3.20 -1.91
N ARG A 216 -20.14 -4.43 -1.91
CA ARG A 216 -21.24 -4.82 -2.82
C ARG A 216 -22.47 -3.95 -2.63
N LEU A 217 -22.85 -3.64 -1.40
CA LEU A 217 -23.95 -2.72 -1.10
C LEU A 217 -23.68 -1.31 -1.63
N LEU A 218 -22.45 -0.80 -1.50
CA LEU A 218 -22.07 0.52 -2.01
C LEU A 218 -22.10 0.54 -3.55
N VAL A 219 -21.67 -0.53 -4.20
CA VAL A 219 -21.77 -0.71 -5.66
C VAL A 219 -23.24 -0.76 -6.10
N ASP A 220 -24.09 -1.49 -5.37
CA ASP A 220 -25.53 -1.61 -5.65
C ASP A 220 -26.27 -0.27 -5.60
N ILE A 221 -25.96 0.58 -4.62
CA ILE A 221 -26.54 1.93 -4.53
C ILE A 221 -25.82 2.94 -5.43
N GLY A 222 -24.85 2.48 -6.23
CA GLY A 222 -24.10 3.27 -7.19
C GLY A 222 -23.21 4.33 -6.52
N ARG A 223 -22.42 3.98 -5.49
CA ARG A 223 -21.40 4.92 -4.99
C ARG A 223 -20.30 5.15 -6.00
N SER A 224 -19.64 6.31 -5.91
CA SER A 224 -18.55 6.65 -6.83
C SER A 224 -17.35 5.71 -6.66
N PRO A 225 -16.58 5.44 -7.74
CA PRO A 225 -15.38 4.60 -7.64
C PRO A 225 -14.35 5.14 -6.64
N ARG A 226 -14.25 6.47 -6.50
CA ARG A 226 -13.39 7.11 -5.50
C ARG A 226 -13.79 6.74 -4.06
N GLU A 227 -15.08 6.72 -3.75
CA GLU A 227 -15.57 6.32 -2.43
C GLU A 227 -15.27 4.85 -2.14
N LEU A 228 -15.41 3.98 -3.16
CA LEU A 228 -15.06 2.57 -3.08
C LEU A 228 -13.54 2.36 -2.89
N HIS A 229 -12.72 3.12 -3.64
CA HIS A 229 -11.27 3.11 -3.53
C HIS A 229 -10.82 3.50 -2.12
N ASP A 230 -11.29 4.63 -1.58
CA ASP A 230 -10.91 5.11 -0.25
C ASP A 230 -11.36 4.16 0.89
N PHE A 231 -12.47 3.44 0.69
CA PHE A 231 -12.92 2.43 1.63
C PHE A 231 -12.08 1.15 1.55
N THR A 232 -11.70 0.75 0.33
CA THR A 232 -10.81 -0.40 0.06
C THR A 232 -9.40 -0.16 0.58
N GLU A 233 -8.84 1.04 0.38
CA GLU A 233 -7.54 1.46 0.92
C GLU A 233 -7.46 1.27 2.44
N ALA A 234 -8.53 1.64 3.16
CA ALA A 234 -8.57 1.51 4.61
C ALA A 234 -8.62 0.06 5.08
N PHE A 235 -9.32 -0.80 4.34
CA PHE A 235 -9.34 -2.23 4.60
C PHE A 235 -7.95 -2.85 4.38
N ILE A 236 -7.33 -2.59 3.22
CA ILE A 236 -5.98 -3.10 2.90
C ILE A 236 -4.96 -2.62 3.93
N GLU A 237 -5.02 -1.36 4.35
CA GLU A 237 -4.17 -0.82 5.41
C GLU A 237 -4.35 -1.56 6.74
N GLY A 238 -5.60 -1.79 7.12
CA GLY A 238 -5.93 -2.54 8.33
C GLY A 238 -5.42 -3.98 8.27
N THR A 239 -5.68 -4.71 7.18
CA THR A 239 -5.19 -6.07 6.93
C THR A 239 -3.67 -6.13 7.02
N ALA A 240 -2.97 -5.17 6.40
CA ALA A 240 -1.53 -5.10 6.46
C ALA A 240 -1.02 -4.88 7.90
N ARG A 241 -1.69 -4.04 8.69
CA ARG A 241 -1.29 -3.74 10.07
C ARG A 241 -1.66 -4.81 11.09
N ILE A 242 -2.72 -5.58 10.82
CA ILE A 242 -3.20 -6.62 11.75
C ILE A 242 -2.49 -7.95 11.49
N ILE A 243 -2.21 -8.28 10.22
CA ILE A 243 -1.73 -9.61 9.81
C ILE A 243 -0.41 -9.50 9.04
N LEU A 244 -0.41 -8.87 7.86
CA LEU A 244 0.72 -9.01 6.92
C LEU A 244 2.04 -8.51 7.52
N ARG A 245 2.07 -7.37 8.22
CA ARG A 245 3.31 -6.88 8.83
C ARG A 245 3.88 -7.79 9.92
N PHE A 246 3.07 -8.69 10.48
CA PHE A 246 3.53 -9.66 11.48
C PHE A 246 3.99 -10.97 10.84
N GLU A 247 3.35 -11.41 9.77
CA GLU A 247 3.74 -12.66 9.10
C GLU A 247 4.90 -12.43 8.12
N GLU A 248 4.91 -11.27 7.48
CA GLU A 248 5.74 -10.96 6.32
C GLU A 248 6.83 -9.93 6.67
N HIS A 249 7.49 -10.09 7.82
CA HIS A 249 8.58 -9.23 8.27
C HIS A 249 9.94 -9.94 8.35
N SER A 250 11.00 -9.14 8.39
CA SER A 250 12.37 -9.60 8.62
C SER A 250 13.15 -8.52 9.34
N ASN A 251 14.01 -8.92 10.29
CA ASN A 251 14.93 -8.04 11.02
C ASN A 251 14.24 -6.86 11.75
N ILE A 252 13.01 -7.07 12.24
CA ILE A 252 12.30 -6.10 13.08
C ILE A 252 12.59 -6.43 14.56
N GLY A 253 12.93 -5.42 15.35
CA GLY A 253 13.24 -5.57 16.76
C GLY A 253 12.02 -5.97 17.59
N SER A 254 12.24 -6.68 18.70
CA SER A 254 11.16 -7.16 19.57
C SER A 254 10.33 -6.03 20.20
N GLU A 255 10.97 -4.89 20.51
CA GLU A 255 10.29 -3.71 21.05
C GLU A 255 9.26 -3.16 20.05
N ALA A 256 9.65 -2.98 18.79
CA ALA A 256 8.73 -2.53 17.75
C ALA A 256 7.62 -3.55 17.45
N LEU A 257 7.92 -4.85 17.53
CA LEU A 257 6.89 -5.88 17.41
C LEU A 257 5.87 -5.80 18.54
N GLU A 258 6.30 -5.43 19.76
CA GLU A 258 5.38 -5.21 20.88
C GLU A 258 4.52 -3.96 20.67
N ASP A 259 5.12 -2.85 20.26
CA ASP A 259 4.38 -1.63 19.89
C ASP A 259 3.32 -1.94 18.81
N TRP A 260 3.70 -2.73 17.80
CA TRP A 260 2.76 -3.14 16.76
C TRP A 260 1.63 -3.99 17.30
N ARG A 261 1.88 -4.87 18.28
CA ARG A 261 0.84 -5.70 18.95
C ARG A 261 -0.11 -4.82 19.75
N GLU A 262 0.41 -3.84 20.48
CA GLU A 262 -0.43 -2.88 21.21
C GLU A 262 -1.33 -2.08 20.25
N GLU A 263 -0.77 -1.64 19.12
CA GLU A 263 -1.52 -0.94 18.08
C GLU A 263 -2.57 -1.83 17.40
N LYS A 264 -2.27 -3.12 17.21
CA LYS A 264 -3.10 -4.06 16.42
C LYS A 264 -4.54 -4.09 16.90
N GLU A 265 -4.77 -4.15 18.21
CA GLU A 265 -6.12 -4.17 18.79
C GLU A 265 -6.88 -2.86 18.58
N LYS A 266 -6.17 -1.73 18.53
CA LYS A 266 -6.77 -0.44 18.18
C LYS A 266 -7.15 -0.41 16.70
N VAL A 267 -6.23 -0.79 15.82
CA VAL A 267 -6.45 -0.82 14.37
C VAL A 267 -7.63 -1.73 14.02
N ARG A 268 -7.71 -2.92 14.64
CA ARG A 268 -8.80 -3.87 14.45
C ARG A 268 -10.16 -3.27 14.82
N ARG A 269 -10.26 -2.63 16.00
CA ARG A 269 -11.49 -1.97 16.45
C ARG A 269 -11.89 -0.79 15.58
N ASP A 270 -10.91 0.02 15.16
CA ASP A 270 -11.14 1.17 14.30
C ASP A 270 -11.62 0.72 12.92
N LEU A 271 -11.02 -0.33 12.34
CA LEU A 271 -11.46 -0.93 11.08
C LEU A 271 -12.87 -1.48 11.17
N GLN A 272 -13.17 -2.29 12.20
CA GLN A 272 -14.51 -2.84 12.42
C GLN A 272 -15.56 -1.74 12.57
N SER A 273 -15.24 -0.69 13.33
CA SER A 273 -16.13 0.46 13.52
C SER A 273 -16.38 1.21 12.21
N ARG A 274 -15.33 1.40 11.40
CA ARG A 274 -15.42 2.06 10.09
C ARG A 274 -16.30 1.26 9.13
N VAL A 275 -16.13 -0.05 9.05
CA VAL A 275 -16.97 -0.94 8.22
C VAL A 275 -18.42 -0.89 8.68
N ALA A 276 -18.68 -1.04 9.99
CA ALA A 276 -20.03 -0.99 10.54
C ALA A 276 -20.73 0.36 10.31
N GLN A 277 -20.01 1.48 10.46
CA GLN A 277 -20.53 2.81 10.19
C GLN A 277 -20.88 3.00 8.71
N LYS A 278 -19.99 2.54 7.82
CA LYS A 278 -20.21 2.61 6.37
C LYS A 278 -21.42 1.79 5.95
N ARG A 279 -21.52 0.55 6.45
CA ARG A 279 -22.67 -0.36 6.23
C ARG A 279 -23.97 0.27 6.69
N LYS A 280 -24.00 0.84 7.90
CA LYS A 280 -25.18 1.52 8.44
C LYS A 280 -25.62 2.68 7.56
N GLY A 281 -24.67 3.52 7.10
CA GLY A 281 -24.95 4.62 6.18
C GLY A 281 -25.57 4.13 4.86
N ALA A 282 -24.97 3.11 4.25
CA ALA A 282 -25.44 2.55 2.99
C ALA A 282 -26.83 1.89 3.10
N LEU A 283 -27.11 1.17 4.20
CA LEU A 283 -28.41 0.55 4.45
C LEU A 283 -29.54 1.58 4.64
N SER A 284 -29.27 2.68 5.36
CA SER A 284 -30.25 3.76 5.54
C SER A 284 -30.60 4.46 4.22
N GLU A 285 -29.63 4.57 3.32
CA GLU A 285 -29.85 5.15 1.99
C GLU A 285 -30.61 4.21 1.08
N ARG A 286 -30.25 2.92 1.04
CA ARG A 286 -30.99 1.91 0.25
C ARG A 286 -32.47 1.86 0.61
N GLN A 287 -32.81 1.96 1.90
CA GLN A 287 -34.20 2.04 2.35
C GLN A 287 -34.91 3.28 1.79
N SER A 288 -34.22 4.42 1.74
CA SER A 288 -34.76 5.67 1.20
C SER A 288 -34.98 5.58 -0.32
N THR A 289 -34.04 4.99 -1.07
CA THR A 289 -34.19 4.77 -2.51
C THR A 289 -35.33 3.81 -2.83
N SER A 290 -35.45 2.70 -2.11
CA SER A 290 -36.57 1.75 -2.32
C SER A 290 -37.96 2.39 -2.06
N ALA A 291 -38.03 3.34 -1.12
CA ALA A 291 -39.25 4.10 -0.90
C ALA A 291 -39.55 5.06 -2.06
N LEU A 292 -38.52 5.68 -2.65
CA LEU A 292 -38.67 6.51 -3.86
C LEU A 292 -39.07 5.68 -5.09
N ASP A 293 -38.52 4.48 -5.26
CA ASP A 293 -38.92 3.56 -6.33
C ASP A 293 -40.39 3.17 -6.20
N SER A 294 -40.88 2.89 -4.97
CA SER A 294 -42.31 2.63 -4.74
C SER A 294 -43.21 3.82 -5.06
N VAL A 295 -42.70 5.06 -4.92
CA VAL A 295 -43.43 6.27 -5.28
C VAL A 295 -43.39 6.48 -6.80
N GLY A 296 -42.27 6.17 -7.45
CA GLY A 296 -42.14 6.17 -8.91
C GLY A 296 -43.05 5.14 -9.58
N ASP A 297 -43.10 3.92 -9.04
CA ASP A 297 -44.01 2.87 -9.49
C ASP A 297 -45.48 3.23 -9.25
N SER A 298 -45.79 3.88 -8.13
CA SER A 298 -47.13 4.42 -7.84
C SER A 298 -47.52 5.53 -8.82
N TYR A 299 -46.59 6.44 -9.15
CA TYR A 299 -46.81 7.47 -10.17
C TYR A 299 -46.98 6.90 -11.58
N ASN A 300 -46.15 5.93 -11.96
CA ASN A 300 -46.25 5.26 -13.25
C ASN A 300 -47.53 4.42 -13.35
N THR A 301 -47.97 3.81 -12.26
CA THR A 301 -49.25 3.08 -12.19
C THR A 301 -50.42 4.04 -12.31
N ALA A 302 -50.40 5.18 -11.59
CA ALA A 302 -51.45 6.20 -11.68
C ALA A 302 -51.54 6.84 -13.07
N ILE A 303 -50.41 7.09 -13.74
CA ILE A 303 -50.38 7.60 -15.12
C ILE A 303 -50.86 6.54 -16.11
N SER A 304 -50.55 5.26 -15.89
CA SER A 304 -51.03 4.16 -16.74
C SER A 304 -52.54 3.96 -16.59
N GLU A 305 -53.08 4.08 -15.37
CA GLU A 305 -54.52 4.02 -15.10
C GLU A 305 -55.30 5.21 -15.71
N GLU A 306 -54.76 6.43 -15.67
CA GLU A 306 -55.38 7.58 -16.36
C GLU A 306 -55.32 7.50 -17.90
N LEU A 307 -54.34 6.79 -18.46
CA LEU A 307 -54.21 6.59 -19.91
C LEU A 307 -55.10 5.45 -20.45
N ASP A 308 -55.45 4.47 -19.62
CA ASP A 308 -56.36 3.37 -19.97
C ASP A 308 -57.85 3.76 -19.90
N ASP A 309 -58.18 4.88 -19.24
CA ASP A 309 -59.54 5.45 -19.13
C ASP A 309 -59.89 6.48 -20.24
N LEU A 310 -59.02 6.65 -21.25
CA LEU A 310 -59.20 7.52 -22.44
C LEU A 310 -59.56 6.73 -23.71
#